data_AF-A0AAJ4JSF1-F1
#
_entry.id   AF-A0AAJ4JSF1-F1
#
_cell.length_a   1.000
_cell.length_b   1.000
_cell.length_c   1.000
_cell.angle_alpha   90.00
_cell.angle_beta   90.00
_cell.angle_gamma   90.00
#
_symmetry.space_group_name_H-M   'P 1'
#
loop_
_entity.id
_entity.type
_entity.pdbx_description
1 polymer ?
#
loop_
_entity_poly.entity_id
_entity_poly.type
_entity_poly.pdbx_seq_one_letter_code
_entity_poly.pdbx_strand_id
1 'polypeptide(L)'
;MLKIEENNPETYYFVWNLDPRDQVAALDFFLKKKRGYSGTNYHPAIQMKDEISLDTSSYGIRKLPNDWKSMIEEIKTFEATKATNTFNRFIFEHHLRFGWVPYDNHHKVTDITYSLNGSGYSVNNEENFERMFHFSLTDLEIAH
;
A
#
# COMPACT_ATOMS: atom_id res chain seq x y z
N MET A 1 2.24 3.35 5.70
CA MET A 1 0.86 2.99 6.09
C MET A 1 0.84 2.82 7.59
N LEU A 2 -0.12 3.43 8.27
CA LEU A 2 -0.35 3.27 9.70
C LEU A 2 -1.44 2.23 9.92
N LYS A 3 -1.20 1.23 10.77
CA LYS A 3 -2.16 0.23 11.24
C LYS A 3 -2.32 0.40 12.75
N ILE A 4 -3.45 0.94 13.21
CA ILE A 4 -3.66 1.09 14.67
C ILE A 4 -3.90 -0.28 15.31
N GLU A 5 -4.68 -1.12 14.64
CA GLU A 5 -4.91 -2.51 15.01
C GLU A 5 -4.51 -3.39 13.83
N GLU A 6 -3.41 -4.15 13.97
CA GLU A 6 -2.83 -4.95 12.87
C GLU A 6 -3.86 -5.90 12.22
N ASN A 7 -4.81 -6.45 12.98
CA ASN A 7 -5.81 -7.38 12.46
C ASN A 7 -7.13 -6.71 12.05
N ASN A 8 -7.21 -5.39 11.96
CA ASN A 8 -8.44 -4.67 11.63
C ASN A 8 -8.20 -3.58 10.57
N PRO A 9 -8.52 -3.86 9.28
CA PRO A 9 -8.33 -2.95 8.14
C PRO A 9 -9.10 -1.64 8.26
N GLU A 10 -10.16 -1.58 9.09
CA GLU A 10 -10.88 -0.34 9.38
C GLU A 10 -10.02 0.71 10.08
N THR A 11 -8.91 0.27 10.66
CA THR A 11 -7.95 1.10 11.36
C THR A 11 -6.68 1.38 10.55
N TYR A 12 -6.69 1.05 9.27
CA TYR A 12 -5.54 1.27 8.38
C TYR A 12 -5.66 2.63 7.68
N TYR A 13 -4.52 3.32 7.59
CA TYR A 13 -4.42 4.63 6.97
C TYR A 13 -3.18 4.72 6.09
N PHE A 14 -3.35 5.28 4.90
CA PHE A 14 -2.22 5.85 4.16
C PHE A 14 -1.73 7.08 4.90
N VAL A 15 -0.42 7.15 5.09
CA VAL A 15 0.26 8.30 5.68
C VAL A 15 1.41 8.65 4.77
N TRP A 16 1.53 9.91 4.41
CA TRP A 16 2.62 10.42 3.57
C TRP A 16 3.11 11.75 4.10
N ASN A 17 4.39 12.01 3.86
CA ASN A 17 5.05 13.27 4.11
C ASN A 17 6.12 13.45 3.04
N LEU A 18 5.87 14.33 2.09
CA LEU A 18 6.70 14.58 0.93
C LEU A 18 7.32 15.98 1.06
N ASP A 19 8.53 16.12 0.54
CA ASP A 19 9.19 17.41 0.43
C ASP A 19 8.52 18.22 -0.70
N PRO A 20 8.06 19.45 -0.45
CA PRO A 20 7.44 20.28 -1.49
C PRO A 20 8.33 20.53 -2.73
N ARG A 21 9.66 20.40 -2.60
CA ARG A 21 10.61 20.55 -3.71
C ARG A 21 10.47 19.46 -4.77
N ASP A 22 9.94 18.29 -4.40
CA ASP A 22 9.66 17.20 -5.36
C ASP A 22 8.44 17.51 -6.25
N GLN A 23 7.67 18.57 -5.95
CA GLN A 23 6.55 19.06 -6.77
C GLN A 23 5.51 17.98 -7.11
N VAL A 24 5.33 17.01 -6.21
CA VAL A 24 4.30 15.97 -6.34
C VAL A 24 2.93 16.63 -6.24
N ALA A 25 2.12 16.47 -7.28
CA ALA A 25 0.76 16.98 -7.37
C ALA A 25 -0.29 15.90 -7.11
N ALA A 26 0.03 14.63 -7.34
CA ALA A 26 -0.87 13.51 -7.08
C ALA A 26 -0.10 12.25 -6.65
N LEU A 27 -0.79 11.37 -5.92
CA LEU A 27 -0.31 10.03 -5.56
C LEU A 27 -1.35 9.00 -6.00
N ASP A 28 -0.89 7.99 -6.72
CA ASP A 28 -1.62 6.72 -6.82
C ASP A 28 -1.14 5.80 -5.71
N PHE A 29 -2.05 5.32 -4.89
CA PHE A 29 -1.82 4.18 -4.02
C PHE A 29 -2.24 2.90 -4.72
N PHE A 30 -1.51 1.82 -4.44
CA PHE A 30 -1.79 0.49 -4.95
C PHE A 30 -1.83 -0.56 -3.86
N LEU A 31 -2.82 -1.45 -3.93
CA LEU A 31 -2.82 -2.75 -3.25
C LEU A 31 -2.63 -3.83 -4.29
N LYS A 32 -1.59 -4.65 -4.10
CA LYS A 32 -1.26 -5.74 -5.01
C LYS A 32 -1.20 -7.07 -4.29
N LYS A 33 -1.83 -8.08 -4.88
CA LYS A 33 -1.64 -9.49 -4.56
C LYS A 33 -1.06 -10.19 -5.77
N LYS A 34 0.08 -10.86 -5.61
CA LYS A 34 0.63 -11.70 -6.70
C LYS A 34 -0.28 -12.93 -6.91
N ARG A 35 -0.42 -13.36 -8.16
CA ARG A 35 -0.98 -14.68 -8.46
C ARG A 35 -0.15 -15.77 -7.81
N GLY A 36 -0.78 -16.87 -7.45
CA GLY A 36 -0.12 -18.00 -6.83
C GLY A 36 -0.87 -19.30 -7.02
N TYR A 37 -0.21 -20.40 -6.70
CA TYR A 37 -0.82 -21.72 -6.66
C TYR A 37 -0.63 -22.32 -5.27
N SER A 38 -1.67 -22.97 -4.75
CA SER A 38 -1.59 -23.79 -3.55
C SER A 38 -2.12 -25.19 -3.89
N GLY A 39 -1.20 -26.13 -4.13
CA GLY A 39 -1.51 -27.42 -4.74
C GLY A 39 -2.07 -27.23 -6.15
N THR A 40 -3.32 -27.65 -6.37
CA THR A 40 -4.06 -27.47 -7.62
C THR A 40 -4.92 -26.20 -7.65
N ASN A 41 -5.01 -25.46 -6.55
CA ASN A 41 -5.85 -24.27 -6.47
C ASN A 41 -5.09 -23.05 -7.00
N TYR A 42 -5.66 -22.39 -8.00
CA TYR A 42 -5.16 -21.12 -8.53
C TYR A 42 -5.69 -19.95 -7.71
N HIS A 43 -4.82 -19.00 -7.40
CA HIS A 43 -5.15 -17.72 -6.78
C HIS A 43 -4.84 -16.60 -7.79
N PRO A 44 -5.85 -15.84 -8.25
CA PRO A 44 -5.63 -14.77 -9.21
C PRO A 44 -4.84 -13.61 -8.59
N ALA A 45 -4.17 -12.85 -9.46
CA ALA A 45 -3.60 -11.57 -9.08
C ALA A 45 -4.70 -10.56 -8.75
N ILE A 46 -4.41 -9.64 -7.85
CA ILE A 46 -5.27 -8.51 -7.52
C ILE A 46 -4.42 -7.27 -7.63
N GLN A 47 -4.95 -6.24 -8.28
CA GLN A 47 -4.35 -4.92 -8.31
C GLN A 47 -5.47 -3.88 -8.21
N MET A 48 -5.42 -3.07 -7.16
CA MET A 48 -6.38 -1.98 -6.92
C MET A 48 -5.62 -0.67 -6.87
N LYS A 49 -6.20 0.40 -7.44
CA LYS A 49 -5.66 1.76 -7.45
C LYS A 49 -6.61 2.69 -6.69
N ASP A 50 -6.05 3.61 -5.92
CA ASP A 50 -6.75 4.77 -5.36
C ASP A 50 -5.90 6.02 -5.60
N GLU A 51 -6.48 7.04 -6.22
CA GLU A 51 -5.78 8.27 -6.59
C GLU A 51 -6.13 9.38 -5.60
N ILE A 52 -5.12 10.16 -5.20
CA ILE A 52 -5.32 11.39 -4.44
C ILE A 52 -4.63 12.56 -5.14
N SER A 53 -5.33 13.70 -5.21
CA SER A 53 -4.70 14.99 -5.50
C SER A 53 -4.10 15.56 -4.23
N LEU A 54 -2.90 16.14 -4.33
CA LEU A 54 -2.18 16.75 -3.22
C LEU A 54 -2.39 18.27 -3.10
N ASP A 55 -3.23 18.88 -3.96
CA ASP A 55 -3.64 20.29 -4.05
C ASP A 55 -2.74 21.32 -3.32
N THR A 56 -2.74 21.32 -1.98
CA THR A 56 -2.05 22.30 -1.13
C THR A 56 -1.15 21.72 -0.02
N SER A 57 -1.10 20.40 0.17
CA SER A 57 -0.37 19.79 1.29
C SER A 57 0.48 18.61 0.84
N SER A 58 1.79 18.70 1.08
CA SER A 58 2.75 17.64 0.76
C SER A 58 2.74 16.49 1.76
N TYR A 59 1.94 16.59 2.83
CA TYR A 59 1.75 15.57 3.85
C TYR A 59 0.27 15.31 4.10
N GLY A 60 -0.05 14.15 4.64
CA GLY A 60 -1.43 13.83 4.98
C GLY A 60 -1.63 12.42 5.47
N ILE A 61 -2.88 12.16 5.83
CA ILE A 61 -3.38 10.86 6.26
C ILE A 61 -4.75 10.62 5.62
N ARG A 62 -4.99 9.42 5.12
CA ARG A 62 -6.26 9.01 4.52
C ARG A 62 -6.59 7.57 4.90
N LYS A 63 -7.85 7.30 5.23
CA LYS A 63 -8.33 5.93 5.47
C LYS A 63 -8.24 5.10 4.21
N LEU A 64 -8.03 3.79 4.35
CA LEU A 64 -8.14 2.87 3.22
C LEU A 64 -9.55 2.95 2.58
N PRO A 65 -9.64 2.87 1.24
CA PRO A 65 -10.91 2.73 0.55
C PRO A 65 -11.71 1.53 1.05
N ASN A 66 -13.05 1.64 1.02
CA ASN A 66 -13.95 0.58 1.47
C ASN A 66 -13.68 -0.75 0.75
N ASP A 67 -13.52 -0.71 -0.57
CA ASP A 67 -13.31 -1.91 -1.38
C ASP A 67 -11.99 -2.62 -1.01
N TRP A 68 -10.96 -1.86 -0.63
CA TRP A 68 -9.67 -2.45 -0.21
C TRP A 68 -9.82 -3.15 1.14
N LYS A 69 -10.56 -2.53 2.08
CA LYS A 69 -10.84 -3.14 3.40
C LYS A 69 -11.64 -4.42 3.24
N SER A 70 -12.67 -4.41 2.40
CA SER A 70 -13.48 -5.59 2.09
C SER A 70 -12.64 -6.71 1.45
N MET A 71 -11.79 -6.36 0.48
CA MET A 71 -10.88 -7.33 -0.15
C MET A 71 -9.90 -7.96 0.86
N ILE A 72 -9.33 -7.13 1.74
CA ILE A 72 -8.45 -7.62 2.80
C ILE A 72 -9.20 -8.59 3.72
N GLU A 73 -10.41 -8.24 4.17
CA GLU A 73 -11.22 -9.12 5.04
C GLU A 73 -11.62 -10.43 4.36
N GLU A 74 -11.95 -10.40 3.06
CA GLU A 74 -12.23 -11.61 2.28
C GLU A 74 -11.01 -12.52 2.22
N ILE A 75 -9.83 -11.97 1.95
CA ILE A 75 -8.58 -12.72 1.91
C ILE A 75 -8.28 -13.32 3.29
N LYS A 76 -8.40 -12.55 4.37
CA LYS A 76 -8.21 -13.03 5.75
C LYS A 76 -9.15 -14.17 6.08
N THR A 77 -10.43 -14.03 5.75
CA THR A 77 -11.46 -15.05 5.99
C THR A 77 -11.16 -16.33 5.21
N PHE A 78 -10.84 -16.20 3.92
CA PHE A 78 -10.49 -17.33 3.07
C PHE A 78 -9.25 -18.08 3.59
N GLU A 79 -8.22 -17.37 4.03
CA GLU A 79 -7.01 -17.98 4.60
C GLU A 79 -7.28 -18.64 5.96
N ALA A 80 -8.08 -18.02 6.82
CA ALA A 80 -8.52 -18.59 8.10
C ALA A 80 -9.25 -19.94 7.93
N THR A 81 -10.01 -20.12 6.85
CA THR A 81 -10.69 -21.40 6.56
C THR A 81 -9.74 -22.52 6.11
N LYS A 82 -8.49 -22.21 5.71
CA LYS A 82 -7.57 -23.17 5.08
C LYS A 82 -6.47 -23.74 5.98
N ALA A 83 -6.07 -23.12 7.09
CA ALA A 83 -5.02 -23.67 7.95
C ALA A 83 -5.01 -23.18 9.41
N THR A 84 -4.52 -24.04 10.31
CA THR A 84 -4.33 -23.87 11.76
C THR A 84 -3.42 -22.67 12.11
N ASN A 85 -4.06 -21.56 12.49
CA ASN A 85 -3.67 -20.42 13.36
C ASN A 85 -2.28 -19.73 13.29
N THR A 86 -1.25 -20.24 12.60
CA THR A 86 0.08 -19.56 12.54
C THR A 86 0.60 -19.34 11.12
N PHE A 87 0.21 -20.20 10.17
CA PHE A 87 0.59 -20.08 8.77
C PHE A 87 -0.09 -18.89 8.06
N ASN A 88 -1.27 -18.47 8.54
CA ASN A 88 -2.07 -17.41 7.92
C ASN A 88 -1.42 -16.02 8.04
N ARG A 89 -0.71 -15.73 9.14
CA ARG A 89 0.02 -14.46 9.28
C ARG A 89 1.14 -14.33 8.23
N PHE A 90 1.87 -15.42 7.99
CA PHE A 90 3.00 -15.47 7.05
C PHE A 90 2.57 -15.35 5.58
N ILE A 91 1.44 -15.96 5.19
CA ILE A 91 0.92 -15.87 3.82
C ILE A 91 0.33 -14.48 3.54
N PHE A 92 -0.40 -13.92 4.50
CA PHE A 92 -0.97 -12.58 4.42
C PHE A 92 0.11 -11.49 4.28
N GLU A 93 1.17 -11.57 5.09
CA GLU A 93 2.33 -10.64 5.07
C GLU A 93 3.17 -10.74 3.78
N HIS A 94 3.24 -11.91 3.13
CA HIS A 94 4.13 -12.10 1.98
C HIS A 94 3.48 -11.91 0.61
N HIS A 95 2.15 -11.79 0.54
CA HIS A 95 1.46 -11.72 -0.75
C HIS A 95 0.73 -10.40 -1.01
N LEU A 96 0.35 -9.65 0.04
CA LEU A 96 -0.21 -8.32 -0.12
C LEU A 96 0.91 -7.27 -0.04
N ARG A 97 0.96 -6.40 -1.04
CA ARG A 97 1.90 -5.28 -1.09
C ARG A 97 1.16 -3.99 -1.29
N PHE A 98 1.37 -3.06 -0.37
CA PHE A 98 0.95 -1.69 -0.51
C PHE A 98 2.08 -0.88 -1.15
N GLY A 99 1.76 -0.11 -2.17
CA GLY A 99 2.74 0.77 -2.78
C GLY A 99 2.10 2.03 -3.32
N TRP A 100 2.94 2.87 -3.91
CA TRP A 100 2.51 4.16 -4.43
C TRP A 100 3.37 4.62 -5.61
N VAL A 101 2.80 5.50 -6.42
CA VAL A 101 3.45 6.17 -7.55
C VAL A 101 3.13 7.68 -7.48
N PRO A 102 4.14 8.55 -7.42
CA PRO A 102 3.96 10.00 -7.45
C PRO A 102 3.85 10.56 -8.86
N TYR A 103 3.03 11.59 -9.02
CA TYR A 103 2.88 12.33 -10.28
C TYR A 103 3.03 13.84 -10.07
N ASP A 104 3.59 14.51 -11.06
CA ASP A 104 3.61 15.97 -11.17
C ASP A 104 2.26 16.52 -11.66
N ASN A 105 2.18 17.85 -11.78
CA ASN A 105 1.01 18.58 -12.30
C ASN A 105 0.69 18.30 -13.78
N HIS A 106 1.59 17.65 -14.53
CA HIS A 106 1.38 17.20 -15.90
C HIS A 106 1.03 15.71 -15.98
N HIS A 107 0.71 15.08 -14.85
CA HIS A 107 0.41 13.64 -14.74
C HIS A 107 1.58 12.75 -15.21
N LYS A 108 2.82 13.22 -15.06
CA LYS A 108 4.02 12.43 -15.30
C LYS A 108 4.57 11.91 -13.99
N VAL A 109 5.03 10.65 -14.00
CA VAL A 109 5.73 10.07 -12.85
C VAL A 109 6.93 10.97 -12.52
N THR A 110 7.03 11.41 -11.27
CA THR A 110 8.06 12.36 -10.83
C THR A 110 9.00 11.72 -9.80
N ASP A 111 10.26 12.15 -9.79
CA ASP A 111 11.23 11.69 -8.81
C ASP A 111 11.03 12.38 -7.46
N ILE A 112 11.23 11.62 -6.39
CA ILE A 112 11.03 12.05 -4.99
C ILE A 112 12.37 12.20 -4.25
N THR A 113 13.35 12.78 -4.93
CA THR A 113 14.75 12.81 -4.46
C THR A 113 14.90 13.54 -3.13
N TYR A 114 14.14 14.61 -2.91
CA TYR A 114 14.21 15.38 -1.67
C TYR A 114 13.45 14.69 -0.52
N SER A 115 12.36 13.99 -0.81
CA SER A 115 11.61 13.19 0.16
C SER A 115 12.37 11.93 0.62
N LEU A 116 13.14 11.29 -0.27
CA LEU A 116 13.92 10.09 0.06
C LEU A 116 15.19 10.39 0.87
N ASN A 117 15.80 11.55 0.63
CA ASN A 117 17.04 11.98 1.29
C ASN A 117 16.81 12.83 2.54
N GLY A 118 15.54 13.01 2.95
CA GLY A 118 15.19 13.65 4.20
C GLY A 118 15.60 12.80 5.41
N SER A 119 16.17 13.43 6.43
CA SER A 119 16.42 12.79 7.73
C SER A 119 15.09 12.55 8.46
N GLY A 120 14.43 11.45 8.15
CA GLY A 120 13.28 10.98 8.93
C GLY A 120 13.72 10.54 10.31
N TYR A 121 13.14 11.11 11.36
CA TYR A 121 13.27 10.60 12.73
C TYR A 121 12.29 9.45 12.91
N SER A 122 12.78 8.21 13.06
CA SER A 122 11.99 7.10 13.59
C SER A 122 12.29 6.95 15.07
N VAL A 123 11.30 7.19 15.94
CA VAL A 123 11.42 6.88 17.37
C VAL A 123 11.19 5.38 17.55
N ASN A 124 12.06 4.72 18.30
CA ASN A 124 12.16 3.25 18.51
C ASN A 124 10.88 2.57 19.08
N ASN A 125 9.75 2.58 18.37
CA ASN A 125 8.54 1.76 18.61
C ASN A 125 7.50 1.92 17.46
N GLU A 126 7.91 1.70 16.21
CA GLU A 126 7.03 1.80 15.03
C GLU A 126 6.31 0.47 14.67
N GLU A 127 5.86 -0.33 15.64
CA GLU A 127 5.13 -1.59 15.36
C GLU A 127 3.88 -1.36 14.49
N ASN A 128 3.34 -0.15 14.50
CA ASN A 128 2.13 0.22 13.76
C ASN A 128 2.39 0.78 12.35
N PHE A 129 3.64 1.01 11.94
CA PHE A 129 3.94 1.56 10.61
C PHE A 129 4.47 0.49 9.65
N GLU A 130 3.70 0.19 8.61
CA GLU A 130 4.16 -0.59 7.47
C GLU A 130 4.65 0.34 6.35
N ARG A 131 5.90 0.17 5.91
CA ARG A 131 6.44 0.93 4.78
C ARG A 131 5.72 0.54 3.49
N MET A 132 5.20 1.53 2.77
CA MET A 132 4.67 1.32 1.42
C MET A 132 5.81 1.35 0.40
N PHE A 133 5.76 0.45 -0.57
CA PHE A 133 6.76 0.36 -1.64
C PHE A 133 6.57 1.50 -2.65
N HIS A 134 7.67 2.12 -3.07
CA HIS A 134 7.64 2.94 -4.28
C HIS A 134 7.58 2.00 -5.48
N PHE A 135 6.51 2.08 -6.27
CA PHE A 135 6.35 1.24 -7.47
C PHE A 135 6.81 1.99 -8.71
N SER A 136 7.43 1.25 -9.62
CA SER A 136 7.55 1.68 -11.01
C SER A 136 6.28 1.29 -11.78
N LEU A 137 5.97 1.98 -12.88
CA LEU A 137 4.85 1.56 -13.74
C LEU A 137 5.05 0.13 -14.28
N THR A 138 6.29 -0.30 -14.48
CA THR A 138 6.61 -1.69 -14.88
C THR A 138 6.31 -2.74 -13.82
N ASP A 139 6.16 -2.33 -12.55
CA ASP A 139 5.69 -3.25 -11.53
C ASP A 139 4.19 -3.54 -11.68
N LEU A 140 3.42 -2.67 -12.33
CA LEU A 140 1.95 -2.70 -12.36
C LEU A 140 1.42 -3.51 -13.55
N GLU A 141 0.47 -4.41 -13.30
CA GLU A 141 -0.11 -5.26 -14.37
C GLU A 141 -1.11 -4.51 -15.27
N ILE A 142 -1.66 -3.39 -14.81
CA ILE A 142 -2.70 -2.59 -15.49
C ILE A 142 -2.11 -1.40 -16.29
N ALA A 143 -0.78 -1.19 -16.28
CA ALA A 143 -0.15 0.01 -16.85
C ALA A 143 0.17 -0.06 -18.37
N HIS A 144 -0.62 -0.79 -19.17
CA HIS A 144 -0.43 -0.94 -20.62
C HIS A 144 -1.54 -0.31 -21.44
#